data_AF-A0A4R0ZRK1-F1
#
_entry.id   AF-A0A4R0ZRK1-F1
#
_cell.length_a   1.000
_cell.length_b   1.000
_cell.length_c   1.000
_cell.angle_alpha   90.00
_cell.angle_beta   90.00
_cell.angle_gamma   90.00
#
_symmetry.space_group_name_H-M   'P 1'
#
loop_
_entity.id
_entity.type
_entity.pdbx_description
1 polymer ?
#
loop_
_entity_poly.entity_id
_entity_poly.type
_entity_poly.pdbx_seq_one_letter_code
_entity_poly.pdbx_strand_id
1 'polypeptide(L)'
;MKLDTEVGVVKYLVLFYYLLATTVFYALAIYATGNGVSYHLFGEGDDGVFYWEQAMNVFYDLSWIRTSIYPWVIGKLMQLIGTESVFAIRLFNFVGMALLIHFALKLVSIQLATTELGEKEERIRHYAHLYALFCFIAYISLFINITTSIYRDVWIYMLYIAATYLAIRWLFEKNWTYFLLLIPTVWLLGEFRTYALLSFVMATVLWLTLQAVRKVAGPFVILTLALVIFGVIYTFFMDVQVPIVDKTLRSALQYRSDGIGFLAGGSQMGIRLDASNYFGFLFNYVHSYLGNLVGPLPWDVRGLTILLVFFIEALPMTFILLFLWSRRAYVTKVQQFILMQAFVWNGLIAITNDNIGTALRLRAIAYLLILLVFVVAYSRHRAEHVKQTVPPVVTT
;
A
#
# COMPACT_ATOMS: atom_id res chain seq x y z
N MET A 1 15.22 -20.83 19.45
CA MET A 1 15.37 -19.94 20.63
C MET A 1 16.30 -18.74 20.40
N LYS A 2 17.56 -18.89 19.95
CA LYS A 2 18.42 -17.71 19.65
C LYS A 2 17.92 -16.87 18.46
N LEU A 3 17.41 -17.51 17.40
CA LEU A 3 16.94 -16.85 16.18
C LEU A 3 15.69 -15.97 16.38
N ASP A 4 14.74 -16.40 17.22
CA ASP A 4 13.54 -15.60 17.52
C ASP A 4 13.87 -14.37 18.37
N THR A 5 14.86 -14.50 19.27
CA THR A 5 15.36 -13.38 20.08
C THR A 5 15.95 -12.28 19.20
N GLU A 6 16.72 -12.63 18.18
CA GLU A 6 17.30 -11.67 17.23
C GLU A 6 16.24 -10.90 16.44
N VAL A 7 15.24 -11.60 15.88
CA VAL A 7 14.11 -10.93 15.18
C VAL A 7 13.36 -10.00 16.14
N GLY A 8 13.17 -10.44 17.39
CA GLY A 8 12.58 -9.62 18.44
C GLY A 8 13.37 -8.33 18.68
N VAL A 9 14.68 -8.41 18.86
CA VAL A 9 15.57 -7.26 19.05
C VAL A 9 15.52 -6.32 17.85
N VAL A 10 15.67 -6.83 16.62
CA VAL A 10 15.63 -6.00 15.41
C VAL A 10 14.28 -5.31 15.26
N LYS A 11 13.17 -5.99 15.56
CA LYS A 11 11.84 -5.38 15.57
C LYS A 11 11.78 -4.19 16.54
N TYR A 12 12.32 -4.33 17.76
CA TYR A 12 12.37 -3.21 18.70
C TYR A 12 13.28 -2.08 18.24
N LEU A 13 14.40 -2.38 17.58
CA LEU A 13 15.27 -1.36 16.98
C LEU A 13 14.57 -0.57 15.87
N VAL A 14 13.81 -1.25 15.00
CA VAL A 14 12.99 -0.57 13.97
C VAL A 14 11.94 0.33 14.61
N LEU A 15 11.23 -0.17 15.64
CA LEU A 15 10.25 0.65 16.36
C LEU A 15 10.91 1.86 17.04
N PHE A 16 12.06 1.65 17.68
CA PHE A 16 12.82 2.74 18.29
C PHE A 16 13.28 3.77 17.25
N TYR A 17 13.73 3.32 16.07
CA TYR A 17 14.07 4.19 14.94
C TYR A 17 12.89 5.07 14.53
N TYR A 18 11.69 4.50 14.35
CA TYR A 18 10.50 5.26 13.99
C TYR A 18 10.03 6.22 15.10
N LEU A 19 10.14 5.81 16.37
CA LEU A 19 9.80 6.67 17.52
C LEU A 19 10.75 7.86 17.63
N LEU A 20 12.05 7.60 17.51
CA LEU A 20 13.09 8.62 17.52
C LEU A 20 12.88 9.61 16.36
N ALA A 21 12.68 9.10 15.15
CA ALA A 21 12.41 9.92 13.98
C ALA A 21 11.14 10.78 14.17
N THR A 22 10.05 10.20 14.67
CA THR A 22 8.80 10.93 14.96
C THR A 22 9.03 12.07 15.95
N THR A 23 9.84 11.82 16.98
CA THR A 23 10.20 12.84 18.00
C THR A 23 11.07 13.94 17.42
N VAL A 24 12.08 13.58 16.61
CA VAL A 24 12.96 14.54 15.94
C VAL A 24 12.16 15.42 14.97
N PHE A 25 11.32 14.83 14.11
CA PHE A 25 10.50 15.60 13.16
C PHE A 25 9.43 16.45 13.85
N TYR A 26 8.91 16.02 15.00
CA TYR A 26 8.07 16.88 15.84
C TYR A 26 8.84 18.11 16.34
N ALA A 27 10.06 17.94 16.87
CA ALA A 27 10.89 19.06 17.33
C ALA A 27 11.25 20.01 16.18
N LEU A 28 11.59 19.47 15.00
CA LEU A 28 11.84 20.25 13.79
C LEU A 28 10.58 21.01 13.33
N ALA A 29 9.41 20.37 13.39
CA ALA A 29 8.14 21.02 13.05
C ALA A 29 7.81 22.17 13.99
N ILE A 30 8.04 22.02 15.30
CA ILE A 30 7.89 23.14 16.27
C ILE A 30 8.84 24.28 15.89
N TYR A 31 10.11 23.97 15.63
CA TYR A 31 11.09 24.99 15.26
C TYR A 31 10.72 25.75 13.99
N ALA A 32 10.17 25.05 12.98
CA ALA A 32 9.85 25.65 11.69
C ALA A 32 8.49 26.37 11.64
N THR A 33 7.47 25.85 12.34
CA THR A 33 6.05 26.30 12.18
C THR A 33 5.39 26.76 13.48
N GLY A 34 6.01 26.50 14.63
CA GLY A 34 5.47 26.85 15.95
C GLY A 34 4.42 25.91 16.54
N ASN A 35 3.79 25.01 15.74
CA ASN A 35 2.71 24.13 16.21
C ASN A 35 3.08 22.63 16.24
N GLY A 36 4.17 22.22 15.59
CA GLY A 36 4.63 20.82 15.58
C GLY A 36 3.85 19.87 14.67
N VAL A 37 2.91 20.38 13.87
CA VAL A 37 2.00 19.57 13.04
C VAL A 37 2.72 18.99 11.84
N SER A 38 3.37 19.82 11.05
CA SER A 38 4.02 19.42 9.80
C SER A 38 5.46 19.89 9.72
N TYR A 39 6.32 19.03 9.16
CA TYR A 39 7.63 19.43 8.67
C TYR A 39 7.71 19.13 7.18
N HIS A 40 7.68 20.19 6.37
CA HIS A 40 7.70 20.07 4.91
C HIS A 40 9.11 19.74 4.43
N LEU A 41 9.37 18.45 4.19
CA LEU A 41 10.56 18.03 3.44
C LEU A 41 10.43 18.34 1.95
N PHE A 42 9.22 18.21 1.38
CA PHE A 42 8.99 18.29 -0.07
C PHE A 42 7.61 18.92 -0.40
N GLY A 43 7.59 19.86 -1.35
CA GLY A 43 6.37 20.41 -1.95
C GLY A 43 5.56 21.38 -1.06
N GLU A 44 4.54 22.01 -1.66
CA GLU A 44 3.58 22.88 -0.98
C GLU A 44 2.26 22.12 -0.73
N GLY A 45 1.78 22.13 0.51
CA GLY A 45 0.55 21.47 0.96
C GLY A 45 0.79 20.26 1.88
N ASP A 46 0.02 20.16 2.96
CA ASP A 46 0.08 19.05 3.91
C ASP A 46 -1.31 18.76 4.49
N ASP A 47 -1.88 17.60 4.13
CA ASP A 47 -3.19 17.16 4.63
C ASP A 47 -3.21 17.01 6.17
N GLY A 48 -2.05 16.86 6.81
CA GLY A 48 -1.91 16.76 8.26
C GLY A 48 -2.32 18.03 9.00
N VAL A 49 -2.12 19.21 8.40
CA VAL A 49 -2.63 20.49 8.95
C VAL A 49 -4.16 20.49 8.92
N PHE A 50 -4.74 20.09 7.80
CA PHE A 50 -6.20 19.95 7.69
C PHE A 50 -6.75 18.94 8.71
N TYR A 51 -6.12 17.76 8.86
CA TYR A 51 -6.58 16.77 9.84
C TYR A 51 -6.47 17.26 11.28
N TRP A 52 -5.42 18.01 11.60
CA TRP A 52 -5.25 18.66 12.90
C TRP A 52 -6.38 19.65 13.19
N GLU A 53 -6.67 20.56 12.27
CA GLU A 53 -7.75 21.55 12.43
C GLU A 53 -9.11 20.88 12.63
N GLN A 54 -9.43 19.85 11.83
CA GLN A 54 -10.69 19.12 11.98
C GLN A 54 -10.74 18.32 13.29
N ALA A 55 -9.61 17.81 13.78
CA ALA A 55 -9.54 17.15 15.08
C ALA A 55 -9.75 18.14 16.23
N MET A 56 -9.28 19.38 16.11
CA MET A 56 -9.53 20.46 17.08
C MET A 56 -11.01 20.85 17.11
N ASN A 57 -11.65 20.94 15.95
CA ASN A 57 -13.10 21.16 15.91
C ASN A 57 -13.85 20.03 16.65
N VAL A 58 -13.46 18.77 16.46
CA VAL A 58 -14.05 17.65 17.22
C VAL A 58 -13.74 17.75 18.72
N PHE A 59 -12.52 18.17 19.10
CA PHE A 59 -12.11 18.31 20.49
C PHE A 59 -12.93 19.36 21.24
N TYR A 60 -13.29 20.45 20.58
CA TYR A 60 -14.13 21.52 21.13
C TYR A 60 -15.64 21.32 20.87
N ASP A 61 -16.05 20.13 20.38
CA ASP A 61 -17.43 19.82 19.99
C ASP A 61 -18.05 20.82 18.98
N LEU A 62 -17.20 21.36 18.09
CA LEU A 62 -17.58 22.22 16.97
C LEU A 62 -17.91 21.40 15.72
N SER A 63 -18.54 22.05 14.74
CA SER A 63 -18.77 21.46 13.41
C SER A 63 -17.44 21.17 12.71
N TRP A 64 -17.32 20.00 12.07
CA TRP A 64 -16.12 19.58 11.35
C TRP A 64 -16.48 18.92 10.02
N ILE A 65 -15.52 18.94 9.09
CA ILE A 65 -15.69 18.36 7.75
C ILE A 65 -15.26 16.89 7.78
N ARG A 66 -16.22 15.98 7.59
CA ARG A 66 -15.95 14.54 7.57
C ARG A 66 -15.39 14.08 6.22
N THR A 67 -14.06 14.06 6.12
CA THR A 67 -13.34 13.42 4.99
C THR A 67 -12.90 11.98 5.29
N SER A 68 -12.91 11.59 6.56
CA SER A 68 -12.78 10.22 7.09
C SER A 68 -13.11 10.21 8.57
N ILE A 69 -13.12 9.03 9.17
CA ILE A 69 -13.24 8.86 10.63
C ILE A 69 -12.01 9.36 11.41
N TYR A 70 -10.87 9.59 10.76
CA TYR A 70 -9.61 9.86 11.44
C TYR A 70 -9.60 11.13 12.32
N PRO A 71 -10.03 12.33 11.85
CA PRO A 71 -10.11 13.51 12.73
C PRO A 71 -11.03 13.29 13.93
N TRP A 72 -12.12 12.53 13.75
CA TRP A 72 -13.02 12.18 14.84
C TRP A 72 -12.36 11.29 15.89
N VAL A 73 -11.65 10.24 15.47
CA VAL A 73 -10.89 9.36 16.38
C VAL A 73 -9.87 10.15 17.18
N ILE A 74 -9.11 11.03 16.51
CA ILE A 74 -8.11 11.85 17.19
C ILE A 74 -8.74 12.86 18.14
N GLY A 75 -9.74 13.61 17.70
CA GLY A 75 -10.39 14.62 18.54
C GLY A 75 -11.00 14.00 19.80
N LYS A 76 -11.63 12.82 19.68
CA LYS A 76 -12.14 12.07 20.84
C LYS A 76 -11.04 11.48 21.72
N LEU A 77 -9.93 11.01 21.15
CA LEU A 77 -8.76 10.59 21.91
C LEU A 77 -8.17 11.75 22.73
N MET A 78 -8.11 12.94 22.14
CA MET A 78 -7.61 14.14 22.79
C MET A 78 -8.53 14.59 23.93
N GLN A 79 -9.85 14.55 23.73
CA GLN A 79 -10.84 14.80 24.80
C GLN A 79 -10.66 13.82 25.96
N LEU A 80 -10.45 12.53 25.66
CA LEU A 80 -10.25 11.50 26.67
C LEU A 80 -8.97 11.71 27.49
N ILE A 81 -7.88 12.12 26.84
CA ILE A 81 -6.59 12.37 27.50
C ILE A 81 -6.56 13.76 28.16
N GLY A 82 -7.42 14.69 27.74
CA GLY A 82 -7.43 16.07 28.20
C GLY A 82 -6.23 16.88 27.70
N THR A 83 -5.76 16.64 26.47
CA THR A 83 -4.59 17.34 25.91
C THR A 83 -4.78 17.77 24.47
N GLU A 84 -4.28 18.97 24.16
CA GLU A 84 -4.14 19.52 22.81
C GLU A 84 -2.77 19.22 22.18
N SER A 85 -2.05 18.22 22.71
CA SER A 85 -0.69 17.93 22.25
C SER A 85 -0.69 17.25 20.87
N VAL A 86 -0.11 17.92 19.88
CA VAL A 86 0.22 17.33 18.57
C VAL A 86 1.13 16.10 18.73
N PHE A 87 2.02 16.10 19.72
CA PHE A 87 2.87 14.96 20.00
C PHE A 87 2.08 13.71 20.40
N ALA A 88 0.98 13.88 21.16
CA ALA A 88 0.10 12.75 21.51
C ALA A 88 -0.51 12.08 20.27
N ILE A 89 -0.88 12.86 19.25
CA ILE A 89 -1.38 12.33 17.99
C ILE A 89 -0.28 11.60 17.21
N ARG A 90 0.93 12.17 17.18
CA ARG A 90 2.08 11.52 16.55
C ARG A 90 2.41 10.18 17.23
N LEU A 91 2.28 10.09 18.56
CA LEU A 91 2.38 8.82 19.30
C LEU A 91 1.25 7.85 18.95
N PHE A 92 0.03 8.32 18.75
CA PHE A 92 -1.07 7.49 18.26
C PHE A 92 -0.75 6.89 16.88
N ASN A 93 -0.24 7.68 15.94
CA ASN A 93 0.20 7.17 14.63
C ASN A 93 1.37 6.17 14.75
N PHE A 94 2.27 6.38 15.71
CA PHE A 94 3.32 5.42 16.02
C PHE A 94 2.76 4.05 16.47
N VAL A 95 1.65 4.02 17.23
CA VAL A 95 0.93 2.77 17.53
C VAL A 95 0.44 2.10 16.25
N GLY A 96 -0.11 2.87 15.31
CA GLY A 96 -0.49 2.38 13.98
C GLY A 96 0.69 1.72 13.24
N MET A 97 1.88 2.31 13.31
CA MET A 97 3.11 1.75 12.73
C MET A 97 3.54 0.45 13.43
N ALA A 98 3.47 0.39 14.75
CA ALA A 98 3.78 -0.83 15.49
C ALA A 98 2.85 -1.99 15.12
N LEU A 99 1.55 -1.71 14.98
CA LEU A 99 0.56 -2.67 14.52
C LEU A 99 0.79 -3.07 13.05
N LEU A 100 1.17 -2.12 12.19
CA LEU A 100 1.53 -2.39 10.80
C LEU A 100 2.67 -3.41 10.70
N ILE A 101 3.77 -3.19 11.43
CA ILE A 101 4.90 -4.15 11.48
C ILE A 101 4.43 -5.50 12.01
N HIS A 102 3.62 -5.53 13.07
CA HIS A 102 3.10 -6.77 13.64
C HIS A 102 2.31 -7.59 12.61
N PHE A 103 1.36 -6.97 11.91
CA PHE A 103 0.57 -7.67 10.88
C PHE A 103 1.38 -8.01 9.64
N ALA A 104 2.37 -7.18 9.25
CA ALA A 104 3.28 -7.50 8.16
C ALA A 104 4.11 -8.76 8.44
N LEU A 105 4.65 -8.91 9.65
CA LEU A 105 5.38 -10.12 10.04
C LEU A 105 4.46 -11.35 10.13
N LYS A 106 3.21 -11.19 10.60
CA LYS A 106 2.20 -12.27 10.52
C LYS A 106 1.90 -12.66 9.06
N LEU A 107 1.83 -11.69 8.16
CA LEU A 107 1.61 -11.91 6.74
C LEU A 107 2.80 -12.65 6.09
N VAL A 108 4.04 -12.39 6.51
CA VAL A 108 5.22 -13.18 6.09
C VAL A 108 5.12 -14.62 6.60
N SER A 109 4.78 -14.79 7.88
CA SER A 109 4.67 -16.12 8.50
C SER A 109 3.61 -17.00 7.83
N ILE A 110 2.45 -16.46 7.48
CA ILE A 110 1.39 -17.24 6.82
C ILE A 110 1.77 -17.65 5.40
N GLN A 111 2.46 -16.78 4.65
CA GLN A 111 2.96 -17.12 3.31
C GLN A 111 3.92 -18.33 3.38
N LEU A 112 4.83 -18.33 4.35
CA LEU A 112 5.78 -19.42 4.58
C LEU A 112 5.08 -20.69 5.03
N ALA A 113 4.09 -20.61 5.93
CA ALA A 113 3.33 -21.78 6.40
C ALA A 113 2.58 -22.50 5.27
N THR A 114 2.21 -21.79 4.19
CA THR A 114 1.58 -22.40 3.01
C THR A 114 2.57 -22.93 1.97
N THR A 115 3.87 -22.92 2.29
CA THR A 115 4.95 -23.40 1.41
C THR A 115 5.59 -24.63 2.04
N GLU A 116 5.86 -25.66 1.24
CA GLU A 116 6.62 -26.84 1.68
C GLU A 116 8.11 -26.46 1.84
N LEU A 117 8.52 -26.11 3.06
CA LEU A 117 9.87 -25.59 3.35
C LEU A 117 10.84 -26.63 3.93
N GLY A 118 10.34 -27.81 4.28
CA GLY A 118 11.13 -28.91 4.83
C GLY A 118 11.91 -28.53 6.10
N GLU A 119 13.05 -29.20 6.35
CA GLU A 119 13.85 -29.06 7.57
C GLU A 119 14.45 -27.66 7.81
N LYS A 120 14.45 -26.77 6.81
CA LYS A 120 15.06 -25.43 6.89
C LYS A 120 14.06 -24.31 7.15
N GLU A 121 12.81 -24.64 7.46
CA GLU A 121 11.72 -23.69 7.64
C GLU A 121 12.06 -22.57 8.63
N GLU A 122 12.61 -22.90 9.80
CA GLU A 122 12.94 -21.92 10.85
C GLU A 122 13.96 -20.89 10.36
N ARG A 123 15.00 -21.33 9.64
CA ARG A 123 16.04 -20.44 9.09
C ARG A 123 15.49 -19.53 7.99
N ILE A 124 14.67 -20.07 7.09
CA ILE A 124 14.05 -19.28 6.00
C ILE A 124 13.11 -18.23 6.60
N ARG A 125 12.32 -18.62 7.60
CA ARG A 125 11.40 -17.73 8.32
C ARG A 125 12.15 -16.60 9.00
N HIS A 126 13.21 -16.91 9.73
CA HIS A 126 14.06 -15.93 10.39
C HIS A 126 14.60 -14.88 9.40
N TYR A 127 15.21 -15.31 8.28
CA TYR A 127 15.72 -14.35 7.28
C TYR A 127 14.61 -13.55 6.60
N ALA A 128 13.46 -14.15 6.30
CA ALA A 128 12.33 -13.44 5.71
C ALA A 128 11.80 -12.34 6.64
N HIS A 129 11.74 -12.57 7.95
CA HIS A 129 11.38 -11.55 8.93
C HIS A 129 12.42 -10.44 9.02
N LEU A 130 13.71 -10.76 9.04
CA LEU A 130 14.78 -9.76 9.04
C LEU A 130 14.75 -8.89 7.78
N TYR A 131 14.56 -9.49 6.61
CA TYR A 131 14.44 -8.73 5.36
C TYR A 131 13.19 -7.87 5.33
N ALA A 132 12.05 -8.35 5.85
CA ALA A 132 10.85 -7.53 5.97
C ALA A 132 11.12 -6.29 6.84
N LEU A 133 11.75 -6.46 8.00
CA LEU A 133 12.12 -5.36 8.90
C LEU A 133 13.11 -4.39 8.23
N PHE A 134 14.09 -4.90 7.48
CA PHE A 134 15.00 -4.06 6.69
C PHE A 134 14.25 -3.24 5.63
N CYS A 135 13.30 -3.83 4.91
CA CYS A 135 12.46 -3.11 3.95
C CYS A 135 11.67 -1.96 4.60
N PHE A 136 11.20 -2.12 5.85
CA PHE A 136 10.55 -1.03 6.59
C PHE A 136 11.49 0.14 6.90
N ILE A 137 12.79 -0.09 7.06
CA ILE A 137 13.78 0.99 7.25
C ILE A 137 14.13 1.63 5.91
N ALA A 138 14.33 0.81 4.87
CA ALA A 138 14.77 1.27 3.56
C ALA A 138 13.68 1.99 2.75
N TYR A 139 12.40 1.82 3.10
CA TYR A 139 11.30 2.41 2.36
C TYR A 139 11.05 3.88 2.76
N ILE A 140 11.72 4.80 2.06
CA ILE A 140 11.74 6.24 2.37
C ILE A 140 10.34 6.88 2.35
N SER A 141 9.49 6.59 1.37
CA SER A 141 8.15 7.19 1.28
C SER A 141 7.28 6.76 2.45
N LEU A 142 7.41 5.51 2.91
CA LEU A 142 6.74 5.06 4.13
C LEU A 142 7.25 5.83 5.35
N PHE A 143 8.57 5.98 5.46
CA PHE A 143 9.20 6.75 6.53
C PHE A 143 8.69 8.19 6.59
N ILE A 144 8.68 8.89 5.44
CA ILE A 144 8.18 10.27 5.32
C ILE A 144 6.71 10.34 5.75
N ASN A 145 5.86 9.50 5.17
CA ASN A 145 4.42 9.51 5.45
C ASN A 145 4.06 9.23 6.92
N ILE A 146 4.94 8.58 7.67
CA ILE A 146 4.68 8.27 9.09
C ILE A 146 5.25 9.35 10.01
N THR A 147 6.39 9.96 9.65
CA THR A 147 7.19 10.76 10.61
C THR A 147 7.08 12.26 10.41
N THR A 148 6.82 12.76 9.19
CA THR A 148 6.92 14.20 8.92
C THR A 148 5.65 14.97 9.31
N SER A 149 4.49 14.33 9.26
CA SER A 149 3.20 14.97 9.56
C SER A 149 2.16 14.00 10.12
N ILE A 150 0.96 14.50 10.42
CA ILE A 150 -0.16 13.77 11.00
C ILE A 150 -1.04 13.19 9.88
N TYR A 151 -0.61 12.07 9.31
CA TYR A 151 -1.38 11.41 8.25
C TYR A 151 -2.20 10.22 8.76
N ARG A 152 -3.42 10.08 8.23
CA ARG A 152 -4.26 8.88 8.44
C ARG A 152 -3.72 7.63 7.75
N ASP A 153 -2.79 7.80 6.81
CA ASP A 153 -2.33 6.78 5.87
C ASP A 153 -1.69 5.57 6.56
N VAL A 154 -1.00 5.76 7.70
CA VAL A 154 -0.44 4.64 8.49
C VAL A 154 -1.52 3.64 8.93
N TRP A 155 -2.70 4.13 9.29
CA TRP A 155 -3.84 3.31 9.68
C TRP A 155 -4.46 2.60 8.48
N ILE A 156 -4.51 3.26 7.32
CA ILE A 156 -4.95 2.63 6.07
C ILE A 156 -4.01 1.46 5.72
N TYR A 157 -2.68 1.68 5.79
CA TYR A 157 -1.69 0.64 5.51
C TYR A 157 -1.85 -0.54 6.47
N MET A 158 -1.98 -0.25 7.78
CA MET A 158 -2.17 -1.26 8.81
C MET A 158 -3.44 -2.08 8.57
N LEU A 159 -4.58 -1.41 8.36
CA LEU A 159 -5.88 -2.07 8.14
C LEU A 159 -5.88 -2.89 6.84
N TYR A 160 -5.24 -2.40 5.77
CA TYR A 160 -5.17 -3.14 4.51
C TYR A 160 -4.35 -4.43 4.65
N ILE A 161 -3.20 -4.37 5.33
CA ILE A 161 -2.37 -5.56 5.59
C ILE A 161 -3.08 -6.52 6.55
N ALA A 162 -3.72 -6.01 7.61
CA ALA A 162 -4.53 -6.80 8.52
C ALA A 162 -5.69 -7.50 7.80
N ALA A 163 -6.44 -6.77 6.97
CA ALA A 163 -7.51 -7.33 6.15
C ALA A 163 -6.98 -8.41 5.19
N THR A 164 -5.84 -8.17 4.55
CA THR A 164 -5.19 -9.16 3.66
C THR A 164 -4.82 -10.43 4.42
N TYR A 165 -4.23 -10.29 5.61
CA TYR A 165 -3.92 -11.41 6.50
C TYR A 165 -5.19 -12.20 6.87
N LEU A 166 -6.23 -11.52 7.35
CA LEU A 166 -7.49 -12.15 7.74
C LEU A 166 -8.18 -12.85 6.54
N ALA A 167 -8.16 -12.22 5.37
CA ALA A 167 -8.71 -12.82 4.15
C ALA A 167 -7.93 -14.06 3.72
N ILE A 168 -6.60 -14.11 3.89
CA ILE A 168 -5.83 -15.33 3.60
C ILE A 168 -6.23 -16.45 4.54
N ARG A 169 -6.31 -16.17 5.85
CA ARG A 169 -6.72 -17.17 6.85
C ARG A 169 -8.14 -17.68 6.57
N TRP A 170 -9.06 -16.79 6.17
CA TRP A 170 -10.40 -17.19 5.77
C TRP A 170 -10.41 -18.03 4.48
N LEU A 171 -9.80 -17.53 3.39
CA LEU A 171 -9.92 -18.14 2.06
C LEU A 171 -9.12 -19.44 1.91
N PHE A 172 -7.93 -19.52 2.51
CA PHE A 172 -7.01 -20.64 2.33
C PHE A 172 -7.06 -21.65 3.47
N GLU A 173 -7.30 -21.23 4.72
CA GLU A 173 -7.49 -22.16 5.86
C GLU A 173 -8.97 -22.48 6.12
N LYS A 174 -9.90 -21.82 5.43
CA LYS A 174 -11.36 -22.01 5.56
C LYS A 174 -11.91 -21.77 6.96
N ASN A 175 -11.29 -20.88 7.73
CA ASN A 175 -11.69 -20.58 9.09
C ASN A 175 -12.60 -19.32 9.14
N TRP A 176 -13.87 -19.53 9.50
CA TRP A 176 -14.91 -18.50 9.55
C TRP A 176 -14.72 -17.45 10.64
N THR A 177 -13.98 -17.74 11.71
CA THR A 177 -13.66 -16.74 12.73
C THR A 177 -12.90 -15.57 12.11
N TYR A 178 -12.00 -15.84 11.16
CA TYR A 178 -11.28 -14.78 10.45
C TYR A 178 -12.17 -14.00 9.49
N PHE A 179 -13.23 -14.60 8.95
CA PHE A 179 -14.24 -13.87 8.17
C PHE A 179 -15.03 -12.89 9.05
N LEU A 180 -15.45 -13.32 10.24
CA LEU A 180 -16.14 -12.45 11.19
C LEU A 180 -15.27 -11.28 11.65
N LEU A 181 -13.95 -11.48 11.81
CA LEU A 181 -12.99 -10.40 12.10
C LEU A 181 -12.67 -9.52 10.89
N LEU A 182 -12.77 -10.08 9.67
CA LEU A 182 -12.52 -9.36 8.44
C LEU A 182 -13.58 -8.27 8.20
N ILE A 183 -14.85 -8.54 8.49
CA ILE A 183 -15.96 -7.58 8.30
C ILE A 183 -15.70 -6.23 8.99
N PRO A 184 -15.49 -6.15 10.32
CA PRO A 184 -15.24 -4.87 10.99
C PRO A 184 -13.91 -4.23 10.55
N THR A 185 -12.90 -5.04 10.19
CA THR A 185 -11.62 -4.52 9.70
C THR A 185 -11.77 -3.83 8.34
N VAL A 186 -12.52 -4.45 7.43
CA VAL A 186 -12.80 -3.91 6.09
C VAL A 186 -13.77 -2.73 6.15
N TRP A 187 -14.75 -2.76 7.04
CA TRP A 187 -15.62 -1.61 7.31
C TRP A 187 -14.79 -0.42 7.80
N LEU A 188 -13.91 -0.62 8.80
CA LEU A 188 -13.04 0.44 9.31
C LEU A 188 -12.08 0.95 8.23
N LEU A 189 -11.55 0.07 7.36
CA LEU A 189 -10.76 0.49 6.20
C LEU A 189 -11.54 1.45 5.30
N GLY A 190 -12.83 1.20 5.08
CA GLY A 190 -13.73 2.08 4.32
C GLY A 190 -13.96 3.44 4.97
N GLU A 191 -14.09 3.47 6.30
CA GLU A 191 -14.23 4.70 7.09
C GLU A 191 -12.98 5.59 7.07
N PHE A 192 -11.80 4.97 6.95
CA PHE A 192 -10.55 5.69 6.71
C PHE A 192 -10.39 6.11 5.24
N ARG A 193 -10.76 5.24 4.29
CA ARG A 193 -10.67 5.51 2.85
C ARG A 193 -11.57 4.59 2.02
N THR A 194 -12.65 5.12 1.45
CA THR A 194 -13.65 4.33 0.71
C THR A 194 -13.08 3.57 -0.49
N TYR A 195 -12.14 4.15 -1.24
CA TYR A 195 -11.55 3.43 -2.38
C TYR A 195 -10.54 2.35 -1.98
N ALA A 196 -10.02 2.36 -0.74
CA ALA A 196 -9.23 1.24 -0.20
C ALA A 196 -10.12 0.04 0.11
N LEU A 197 -11.31 0.29 0.66
CA LEU A 197 -12.38 -0.70 0.76
C LEU A 197 -12.74 -1.26 -0.62
N LEU A 198 -13.02 -0.38 -1.59
CA LEU A 198 -13.38 -0.80 -2.96
C LEU A 198 -12.28 -1.68 -3.58
N SER A 199 -11.02 -1.27 -3.48
CA SER A 199 -9.87 -2.05 -3.94
C SER A 199 -9.82 -3.44 -3.34
N PHE A 200 -9.93 -3.50 -2.01
CA PHE A 200 -9.83 -4.76 -1.28
C PHE A 200 -10.95 -5.73 -1.66
N VAL A 201 -12.19 -5.24 -1.73
CA VAL A 201 -13.35 -6.02 -2.14
C VAL A 201 -13.21 -6.46 -3.60
N MET A 202 -12.86 -5.53 -4.50
CA MET A 202 -12.70 -5.82 -5.92
C MET A 202 -11.62 -6.89 -6.16
N ALA A 203 -10.47 -6.77 -5.50
CA ALA A 203 -9.42 -7.77 -5.57
C ALA A 203 -9.90 -9.13 -5.01
N THR A 204 -10.64 -9.15 -3.90
CA THR A 204 -11.15 -10.39 -3.32
C THR A 204 -12.18 -11.07 -4.25
N VAL A 205 -13.10 -10.29 -4.83
CA VAL A 205 -14.06 -10.78 -5.83
C VAL A 205 -13.34 -11.29 -7.07
N LEU A 206 -12.36 -10.54 -7.58
CA LEU A 206 -11.54 -10.95 -8.72
C LEU A 206 -10.81 -12.27 -8.44
N TRP A 207 -10.34 -12.50 -7.21
CA TRP A 207 -9.70 -13.76 -6.84
C TRP A 207 -10.69 -14.92 -7.00
N LEU A 208 -11.87 -14.78 -6.39
CA LEU A 208 -12.89 -15.81 -6.35
C LEU A 208 -13.43 -16.10 -7.75
N THR A 209 -13.67 -15.08 -8.57
CA THR A 209 -14.10 -15.25 -9.96
C THR A 209 -13.03 -15.92 -10.80
N LEU A 210 -11.75 -15.52 -10.68
CA LEU A 210 -10.65 -16.18 -11.38
C LEU A 210 -10.52 -17.65 -10.97
N GLN A 211 -10.69 -18.00 -9.69
CA GLN A 211 -10.66 -19.40 -9.23
C GLN A 211 -11.84 -20.21 -9.77
N ALA A 212 -13.02 -19.60 -9.91
CA ALA A 212 -14.20 -20.26 -10.50
C ALA A 212 -14.05 -20.46 -12.01
N VAL A 213 -13.64 -19.41 -12.74
CA VAL A 213 -13.60 -19.39 -14.21
C VAL A 213 -12.36 -20.10 -14.76
N ARG A 214 -11.23 -20.17 -14.03
CA ARG A 214 -10.04 -20.95 -14.45
C ARG A 214 -10.33 -22.44 -14.62
N LYS A 215 -11.43 -22.95 -14.06
CA LYS A 215 -11.90 -24.33 -14.30
C LYS A 215 -12.45 -24.52 -15.72
N VAL A 216 -12.85 -23.43 -16.39
CA VAL A 216 -13.56 -23.43 -17.67
C VAL A 216 -12.72 -22.78 -18.79
N ALA A 217 -11.98 -21.71 -18.49
CA ALA A 217 -11.19 -20.97 -19.47
C ALA A 217 -9.82 -20.54 -18.93
N GLY A 218 -8.81 -20.50 -19.80
CA GLY A 218 -7.46 -20.04 -19.45
C GLY A 218 -7.43 -18.55 -19.05
N PRO A 219 -6.46 -18.12 -18.20
CA PRO A 219 -6.39 -16.74 -17.70
C PRO A 219 -6.21 -15.69 -18.81
N PHE A 220 -5.55 -16.05 -19.91
CA PHE A 220 -5.41 -15.18 -21.07
C PHE A 220 -6.76 -14.90 -21.74
N VAL A 221 -7.61 -15.91 -21.89
CA VAL A 221 -8.95 -15.77 -22.47
C VAL A 221 -9.81 -14.84 -21.62
N ILE A 222 -9.75 -14.97 -20.30
CA ILE A 222 -10.48 -14.10 -19.37
C ILE A 222 -10.04 -12.64 -19.52
N LEU A 223 -8.72 -12.40 -19.58
CA LEU A 223 -8.17 -11.06 -19.76
C LEU A 223 -8.59 -10.46 -21.11
N THR A 224 -8.48 -11.24 -22.20
CA THR A 224 -8.91 -10.80 -23.53
C THR A 224 -10.40 -10.47 -23.55
N LEU A 225 -11.25 -11.32 -22.96
CA LEU A 225 -12.69 -11.07 -22.89
C LEU A 225 -12.99 -9.80 -22.08
N ALA A 226 -12.33 -9.61 -20.94
CA ALA A 226 -12.49 -8.39 -20.13
C ALA A 226 -12.08 -7.13 -20.89
N LEU A 227 -10.97 -7.17 -21.63
CA LEU A 227 -10.52 -6.05 -22.47
C LEU A 227 -11.49 -5.78 -23.63
N VAL A 228 -12.03 -6.82 -24.27
CA VAL A 228 -13.02 -6.66 -25.35
C VAL A 228 -14.32 -6.07 -24.81
N ILE A 229 -14.86 -6.61 -23.72
CA ILE A 229 -16.09 -6.09 -23.07
C ILE A 229 -15.87 -4.64 -22.66
N PHE A 230 -14.75 -4.33 -22.01
CA PHE A 230 -14.44 -2.96 -21.63
C PHE A 230 -14.26 -2.04 -22.84
N GLY A 231 -13.65 -2.52 -23.93
CA GLY A 231 -13.54 -1.78 -25.19
C GLY A 231 -14.90 -1.45 -25.82
N VAL A 232 -15.86 -2.38 -25.76
CA VAL A 232 -17.25 -2.14 -26.19
C VAL A 232 -17.91 -1.08 -25.30
N ILE A 233 -17.79 -1.21 -23.98
CA ILE A 233 -18.34 -0.23 -23.03
C ILE A 233 -17.73 1.17 -23.27
N TYR A 234 -16.41 1.24 -23.43
CA TYR A 234 -15.68 2.49 -23.67
C TYR A 234 -16.07 3.13 -25.01
N THR A 235 -16.30 2.34 -26.05
CA THR A 235 -16.56 2.90 -27.40
C THR A 235 -18.02 3.30 -27.57
N PHE A 236 -18.96 2.51 -27.06
CA PHE A 236 -20.39 2.69 -27.35
C PHE A 236 -21.19 3.26 -26.18
N PHE A 237 -20.72 3.12 -24.93
CA PHE A 237 -21.48 3.44 -23.74
C PHE A 237 -20.79 4.46 -22.81
N MET A 238 -19.77 5.17 -23.30
CA MET A 238 -18.98 6.11 -22.48
C MET A 238 -19.83 7.26 -21.91
N ASP A 239 -20.79 7.75 -22.70
CA ASP A 239 -21.65 8.88 -22.35
C ASP A 239 -22.99 8.45 -21.73
N VAL A 240 -23.19 7.14 -21.54
CA VAL A 240 -24.38 6.63 -20.87
C VAL A 240 -24.26 6.87 -19.37
N GLN A 241 -25.23 7.59 -18.81
CA GLN A 241 -25.32 7.84 -17.39
C GLN A 241 -25.75 6.54 -16.68
N VAL A 242 -24.96 6.12 -15.70
CA VAL A 242 -25.32 4.98 -14.86
C VAL A 242 -26.39 5.43 -13.87
N PRO A 243 -27.63 4.88 -13.89
CA PRO A 243 -28.77 5.38 -13.12
C PRO A 243 -28.58 5.39 -11.60
N ILE A 244 -27.60 4.64 -11.11
CA ILE A 244 -27.32 4.49 -9.68
C ILE A 244 -26.35 5.57 -9.18
N VAL A 245 -25.50 6.09 -10.07
CA VAL A 245 -24.37 6.97 -9.69
C VAL A 245 -24.54 8.37 -10.28
N ASP A 246 -25.51 8.57 -11.17
CA ASP A 246 -25.74 9.82 -11.92
C ASP A 246 -24.48 10.38 -12.57
N LYS A 247 -23.59 9.47 -12.98
CA LYS A 247 -22.31 9.78 -13.61
C LYS A 247 -22.10 8.93 -14.85
N THR A 248 -21.47 9.54 -15.85
CA THR A 248 -21.03 8.87 -17.07
C THR A 248 -19.61 8.32 -16.88
N LEU A 249 -19.21 7.33 -17.69
CA LEU A 249 -17.82 6.86 -17.70
C LEU A 249 -16.86 8.01 -18.05
N ARG A 250 -17.25 8.90 -18.98
CA ARG A 250 -16.49 10.12 -19.31
C ARG A 250 -16.23 10.98 -18.06
N SER A 251 -17.27 11.27 -17.29
CA SER A 251 -17.13 12.08 -16.07
C SER A 251 -16.20 11.45 -15.03
N ALA A 252 -16.16 10.12 -14.96
CA ALA A 252 -15.22 9.40 -14.10
C ALA A 252 -13.77 9.50 -14.59
N LEU A 253 -13.55 9.48 -15.92
CA LEU A 253 -12.22 9.62 -16.52
C LEU A 253 -11.70 11.07 -16.48
N GLN A 254 -12.59 12.05 -16.58
CA GLN A 254 -12.28 13.49 -16.50
C GLN A 254 -12.12 14.00 -15.04
N TYR A 255 -12.51 13.19 -14.04
CA TYR A 255 -12.36 13.57 -12.63
C TYR A 255 -10.96 14.08 -12.26
N ARG A 256 -9.91 13.50 -12.87
CA ARG A 256 -8.51 13.94 -12.69
C ARG A 256 -8.21 15.30 -13.30
N SER A 257 -8.69 15.56 -14.52
CA SER A 257 -8.45 16.84 -15.20
C SER A 257 -9.19 17.97 -14.51
N ASP A 258 -10.40 17.70 -14.03
CA ASP A 258 -11.33 18.73 -13.58
C ASP A 258 -11.15 19.04 -12.08
N GLY A 259 -10.77 18.05 -11.26
CA GLY A 259 -10.62 18.19 -9.81
C GLY A 259 -9.20 18.48 -9.31
N ILE A 260 -8.16 18.13 -10.07
CA ILE A 260 -6.75 18.23 -9.62
C ILE A 260 -5.98 19.31 -10.40
N GLY A 261 -6.35 19.57 -11.66
CA GLY A 261 -5.64 20.49 -12.56
C GLY A 261 -5.69 21.97 -12.17
N PHE A 262 -6.78 22.43 -11.53
CA PHE A 262 -7.02 23.86 -11.32
C PHE A 262 -6.72 24.36 -9.88
N LEU A 263 -6.59 23.46 -8.90
CA LEU A 263 -6.52 23.81 -7.47
C LEU A 263 -5.27 23.32 -6.73
N ALA A 264 -4.47 22.41 -7.30
CA ALA A 264 -3.30 21.84 -6.62
C ALA A 264 -2.03 22.09 -7.44
N GLY A 265 -1.18 23.02 -6.97
CA GLY A 265 0.14 23.35 -7.54
C GLY A 265 1.21 22.24 -7.42
N GLY A 266 0.81 20.97 -7.45
CA GLY A 266 1.72 19.82 -7.35
C GLY A 266 2.27 19.35 -8.70
N SER A 267 3.40 18.62 -8.67
CA SER A 267 3.97 17.98 -9.87
C SER A 267 3.05 16.87 -10.38
N GLN A 268 2.51 17.06 -11.59
CA GLN A 268 1.60 16.13 -12.26
C GLN A 268 2.34 15.27 -13.30
N MET A 269 1.86 14.05 -13.52
CA MET A 269 2.35 13.18 -14.60
C MET A 269 1.86 13.67 -15.98
N GLY A 270 0.76 14.43 -16.03
CA GLY A 270 0.23 15.04 -17.25
C GLY A 270 -0.50 14.04 -18.15
N ILE A 271 -1.08 12.99 -17.57
CA ILE A 271 -1.69 11.88 -18.32
C ILE A 271 -3.21 12.06 -18.37
N ARG A 272 -3.76 12.23 -19.57
CA ARG A 272 -5.21 12.33 -19.80
C ARG A 272 -5.79 10.96 -20.14
N LEU A 273 -6.73 10.49 -19.32
CA LEU A 273 -7.43 9.21 -19.57
C LEU A 273 -8.65 9.37 -20.51
N ASP A 274 -9.15 10.59 -20.69
CA ASP A 274 -10.16 10.87 -21.72
C ASP A 274 -9.48 11.00 -23.09
N ALA A 275 -9.27 9.85 -23.75
CA ALA A 275 -8.71 9.77 -25.08
C ALA A 275 -9.82 9.65 -26.13
N SER A 276 -9.55 10.10 -27.36
CA SER A 276 -10.52 10.04 -28.46
C SER A 276 -10.83 8.61 -28.93
N ASN A 277 -9.99 7.63 -28.60
CA ASN A 277 -10.17 6.24 -28.98
C ASN A 277 -9.73 5.28 -27.85
N TYR A 278 -10.25 4.06 -27.89
CA TYR A 278 -10.00 3.03 -26.87
C TYR A 278 -8.51 2.66 -26.75
N PHE A 279 -7.78 2.61 -27.86
CA PHE A 279 -6.34 2.30 -27.85
C PHE A 279 -5.51 3.41 -27.19
N GLY A 280 -5.85 4.67 -27.43
CA GLY A 280 -5.24 5.82 -26.78
C GLY A 280 -5.50 5.82 -25.28
N PHE A 281 -6.73 5.46 -24.87
CA PHE A 281 -7.03 5.21 -23.45
C PHE A 281 -6.15 4.12 -22.88
N LEU A 282 -6.03 2.97 -23.56
CA LEU A 282 -5.23 1.85 -23.05
C LEU A 282 -3.76 2.24 -22.89
N PHE A 283 -3.18 2.97 -23.85
CA PHE A 283 -1.81 3.47 -23.76
C PHE A 283 -1.63 4.45 -22.59
N ASN A 284 -2.53 5.42 -22.45
CA ASN A 284 -2.50 6.39 -21.36
C ASN A 284 -2.72 5.74 -20.00
N TYR A 285 -3.61 4.75 -19.91
CA TYR A 285 -3.85 3.98 -18.70
C TYR A 285 -2.64 3.15 -18.31
N VAL A 286 -1.99 2.46 -19.26
CA VAL A 286 -0.74 1.73 -19.01
C VAL A 286 0.35 2.68 -18.54
N HIS A 287 0.50 3.86 -19.17
CA HIS A 287 1.45 4.87 -18.72
C HIS A 287 1.15 5.33 -17.29
N SER A 288 -0.12 5.62 -16.96
CA SER A 288 -0.51 6.02 -15.60
C SER A 288 -0.33 4.89 -14.58
N TYR A 289 -0.56 3.64 -15.00
CA TYR A 289 -0.36 2.46 -14.16
C TYR A 289 1.12 2.26 -13.83
N LEU A 290 2.01 2.38 -14.81
CA LEU A 290 3.46 2.31 -14.61
C LEU A 290 3.98 3.50 -13.79
N GLY A 291 3.46 4.71 -14.03
CA GLY A 291 3.79 5.90 -13.26
C GLY A 291 3.41 5.80 -11.78
N ASN A 292 2.23 5.25 -11.47
CA ASN A 292 1.81 5.04 -10.07
C ASN A 292 2.50 3.82 -9.42
N LEU A 293 2.81 2.77 -10.20
CA LEU A 293 3.52 1.61 -9.67
C LEU A 293 4.99 1.95 -9.43
N VAL A 294 5.74 2.19 -10.51
CA VAL A 294 7.21 2.30 -10.45
C VAL A 294 7.68 3.75 -10.34
N GLY A 295 6.87 4.73 -10.78
CA GLY A 295 7.33 6.11 -10.98
C GLY A 295 7.94 6.79 -9.73
N PRO A 296 8.70 7.88 -9.87
CA PRO A 296 8.90 8.67 -11.07
C PRO A 296 9.67 7.89 -12.14
N LEU A 297 9.26 8.00 -13.41
CA LEU A 297 10.00 7.40 -14.52
C LEU A 297 11.21 8.28 -14.87
N PRO A 298 12.22 7.79 -15.61
CA PRO A 298 13.43 8.57 -15.91
C PRO A 298 13.14 9.95 -16.52
N TRP A 299 12.06 10.07 -17.29
CA TRP A 299 11.61 11.32 -17.91
C TRP A 299 10.76 12.23 -17.00
N ASP A 300 10.29 11.74 -15.86
CA ASP A 300 9.55 12.52 -14.85
C ASP A 300 10.50 13.23 -13.86
N VAL A 301 11.80 12.94 -13.94
CA VAL A 301 12.81 13.52 -13.05
C VAL A 301 13.06 14.98 -13.40
N ARG A 302 12.41 15.88 -12.65
CA ARG A 302 12.56 17.34 -12.80
C ARG A 302 13.33 18.01 -11.65
N GLY A 303 13.88 17.25 -10.71
CA GLY A 303 14.63 17.79 -9.58
C GLY A 303 15.35 16.72 -8.74
N LEU A 304 16.27 17.16 -7.88
CA LEU A 304 17.12 16.29 -7.05
C LEU A 304 16.30 15.36 -6.15
N THR A 305 15.20 15.85 -5.58
CA THR A 305 14.29 15.04 -4.75
C THR A 305 13.69 13.87 -5.52
N ILE A 306 13.15 14.13 -6.72
CA ILE A 306 12.52 13.11 -7.55
C ILE A 306 13.59 12.11 -8.03
N LEU A 307 14.81 12.58 -8.27
CA LEU A 307 15.96 11.73 -8.59
C LEU A 307 16.34 10.79 -7.44
N LEU A 308 16.33 11.25 -6.19
CA LEU A 308 16.59 10.40 -5.01
C LEU A 308 15.52 9.33 -4.86
N VAL A 309 14.24 9.70 -5.00
CA VAL A 309 13.13 8.75 -4.97
C VAL A 309 13.24 7.72 -6.10
N PHE A 310 13.69 8.15 -7.29
CA PHE A 310 13.95 7.23 -8.40
C PHE A 310 14.99 6.16 -8.05
N PHE A 311 16.16 6.56 -7.56
CA PHE A 311 17.24 5.61 -7.25
C PHE A 311 16.96 4.74 -6.03
N ILE A 312 16.25 5.26 -5.03
CA ILE A 312 16.05 4.54 -3.76
C ILE A 312 14.78 3.69 -3.79
N GLU A 313 13.76 4.05 -4.57
CA GLU A 313 12.48 3.33 -4.61
C GLU A 313 12.13 2.77 -5.97
N ALA A 314 12.09 3.61 -7.01
CA ALA A 314 11.64 3.19 -8.34
C ALA A 314 12.53 2.08 -8.92
N LEU A 315 13.85 2.30 -8.87
CA LEU A 315 14.82 1.37 -9.43
C LEU A 315 14.85 0.04 -8.65
N PRO A 316 14.96 0.01 -7.30
CA PRO A 316 14.87 -1.24 -6.54
C PRO A 316 13.53 -1.97 -6.74
N MET A 317 12.41 -1.25 -6.77
CA MET A 317 11.11 -1.88 -7.03
C MET A 317 11.05 -2.53 -8.41
N THR A 318 11.63 -1.89 -9.43
CA THR A 318 11.73 -2.48 -10.78
C THR A 318 12.49 -3.80 -10.74
N PHE A 319 13.64 -3.84 -10.07
CA PHE A 319 14.41 -5.09 -9.91
C PHE A 319 13.65 -6.16 -9.12
N ILE A 320 12.90 -5.78 -8.09
CA ILE A 320 12.05 -6.69 -7.31
C ILE A 320 10.94 -7.30 -8.18
N LEU A 321 10.27 -6.49 -9.00
CA LEU A 321 9.25 -6.96 -9.93
C LEU A 321 9.85 -7.89 -10.99
N LEU A 322 11.01 -7.55 -11.55
CA LEU A 322 11.74 -8.40 -12.50
C LEU A 322 12.16 -9.73 -11.87
N PHE A 323 12.60 -9.72 -10.60
CA PHE A 323 12.94 -10.92 -9.85
C PHE A 323 11.70 -11.80 -9.67
N LEU A 324 10.59 -11.26 -9.16
CA LEU A 324 9.34 -11.99 -8.95
C LEU A 324 8.80 -12.58 -10.26
N TRP A 325 8.92 -11.85 -11.36
CA TRP A 325 8.54 -12.32 -12.70
C TRP A 325 9.41 -13.48 -13.16
N SER A 326 10.74 -13.30 -13.12
CA SER A 326 11.72 -14.31 -13.54
C SER A 326 11.66 -15.58 -12.68
N ARG A 327 11.24 -15.43 -11.42
CA ARG A 327 11.14 -16.50 -10.42
C ARG A 327 9.70 -16.84 -10.08
N ARG A 328 8.76 -16.66 -11.02
CA ARG A 328 7.32 -16.92 -10.82
C ARG A 328 6.97 -18.34 -10.35
N ALA A 329 7.83 -19.33 -10.61
CA ALA A 329 7.68 -20.70 -10.12
C ALA A 329 7.70 -20.80 -8.58
N TYR A 330 8.33 -19.83 -7.91
CA TYR A 330 8.38 -19.74 -6.45
C TYR A 330 7.14 -19.11 -5.82
N VAL A 331 6.24 -18.54 -6.63
CA VAL A 331 5.09 -17.76 -6.18
C VAL A 331 3.88 -18.68 -5.94
N THR A 332 3.56 -18.93 -4.68
CA THR A 332 2.43 -19.78 -4.25
C THR A 332 1.07 -19.10 -4.51
N LYS A 333 -0.03 -19.86 -4.38
CA LYS A 333 -1.38 -19.29 -4.53
C LYS A 333 -1.68 -18.16 -3.53
N VAL A 334 -1.16 -18.26 -2.30
CA VAL A 334 -1.28 -17.19 -1.29
C VAL A 334 -0.55 -15.93 -1.75
N GLN A 335 0.67 -16.09 -2.26
CA GLN A 335 1.45 -14.97 -2.79
C GLN A 335 0.82 -14.35 -4.04
N GLN A 336 0.22 -15.16 -4.91
CA GLN A 336 -0.55 -14.68 -6.05
C GLN A 336 -1.75 -13.83 -5.60
N PHE A 337 -2.46 -14.23 -4.54
CA PHE A 337 -3.54 -13.43 -3.96
C PHE A 337 -3.05 -12.09 -3.42
N ILE A 338 -1.93 -12.08 -2.68
CA ILE A 338 -1.31 -10.85 -2.15
C ILE A 338 -0.87 -9.91 -3.29
N LEU A 339 -0.20 -10.45 -4.32
CA LEU A 339 0.19 -9.66 -5.49
C LEU A 339 -1.01 -9.10 -6.23
N MET A 340 -2.09 -9.87 -6.32
CA MET A 340 -3.31 -9.38 -6.95
C MET A 340 -3.96 -8.24 -6.16
N GLN A 341 -3.95 -8.29 -4.83
CA GLN A 341 -4.34 -7.15 -3.98
C GLN A 341 -3.50 -5.91 -4.30
N ALA A 342 -2.18 -6.06 -4.43
CA ALA A 342 -1.28 -4.95 -4.76
C ALA A 342 -1.56 -4.35 -6.15
N PHE A 343 -1.73 -5.19 -7.18
CA PHE A 343 -1.94 -4.75 -8.55
C PHE A 343 -3.34 -4.15 -8.78
N VAL A 344 -4.37 -4.69 -8.13
CA VAL A 344 -5.71 -4.10 -8.17
C VAL A 344 -5.74 -2.72 -7.50
N TRP A 345 -5.09 -2.58 -6.34
CA TRP A 345 -4.91 -1.28 -5.68
C TRP A 345 -4.21 -0.27 -6.59
N ASN A 346 -3.10 -0.68 -7.21
CA ASN A 346 -2.39 0.17 -8.16
C ASN A 346 -3.26 0.54 -9.38
N GLY A 347 -4.07 -0.41 -9.87
CA GLY A 347 -5.01 -0.19 -10.97
C GLY A 347 -6.02 0.90 -10.66
N LEU A 348 -6.64 0.86 -9.47
CA LEU A 348 -7.57 1.90 -9.07
C LEU A 348 -6.90 3.27 -8.90
N ILE A 349 -5.71 3.32 -8.29
CA ILE A 349 -4.95 4.58 -8.18
C ILE A 349 -4.63 5.14 -9.57
N ALA A 350 -4.24 4.28 -10.51
CA ALA A 350 -3.95 4.67 -11.88
C ALA A 350 -5.15 5.25 -12.63
N ILE A 351 -6.38 5.04 -12.15
CA ILE A 351 -7.58 5.73 -12.67
C ILE A 351 -7.76 7.08 -11.97
N THR A 352 -7.48 7.17 -10.68
CA THR A 352 -7.89 8.32 -9.84
C THR A 352 -6.81 9.38 -9.58
N ASN A 353 -5.52 9.08 -9.79
CA ASN A 353 -4.42 9.95 -9.38
C ASN A 353 -3.41 10.26 -10.50
N ASP A 354 -3.17 11.55 -10.75
CA ASP A 354 -2.13 12.07 -11.65
C ASP A 354 -0.98 12.78 -10.92
N ASN A 355 -1.09 13.02 -9.62
CA ASN A 355 -0.12 13.78 -8.86
C ASN A 355 1.01 12.85 -8.37
N ILE A 356 2.26 13.20 -8.67
CA ILE A 356 3.43 12.37 -8.33
C ILE A 356 3.61 12.28 -6.82
N GLY A 357 3.53 13.40 -6.09
CA GLY A 357 3.67 13.41 -4.62
C GLY A 357 2.59 12.57 -3.93
N THR A 358 1.35 12.67 -4.40
CA THR A 358 0.24 11.86 -3.93
C THR A 358 0.43 10.38 -4.31
N ALA A 359 0.98 10.10 -5.50
CA ALA A 359 1.28 8.73 -5.93
C ALA A 359 2.28 8.04 -4.98
N LEU A 360 3.33 8.75 -4.54
CA LEU A 360 4.32 8.23 -3.60
C LEU A 360 3.70 7.76 -2.28
N ARG A 361 2.68 8.47 -1.80
CA ARG A 361 1.91 8.09 -0.61
C ARG A 361 0.97 6.94 -0.91
N LEU A 362 0.13 7.06 -1.93
CA LEU A 362 -0.91 6.07 -2.21
C LEU A 362 -0.35 4.70 -2.62
N ARG A 363 0.78 4.65 -3.31
CA ARG A 363 1.39 3.37 -3.74
C ARG A 363 1.96 2.53 -2.59
N ALA A 364 2.09 3.09 -1.38
CA ALA A 364 2.69 2.39 -0.25
C ALA A 364 2.02 1.06 0.09
N ILE A 365 0.70 0.94 -0.07
CA ILE A 365 0.01 -0.34 0.12
C ILE A 365 0.49 -1.39 -0.90
N ALA A 366 0.53 -1.05 -2.19
CA ALA A 366 1.03 -1.97 -3.22
C ALA A 366 2.50 -2.34 -2.94
N TYR A 367 3.34 -1.36 -2.62
CA TYR A 367 4.75 -1.58 -2.32
C TYR A 367 4.95 -2.51 -1.14
N LEU A 368 4.25 -2.27 -0.02
CA LEU A 368 4.31 -3.15 1.14
C LEU A 368 3.92 -4.58 0.78
N LEU A 369 2.81 -4.79 0.07
CA LEU A 369 2.38 -6.14 -0.32
C LEU A 369 3.39 -6.82 -1.26
N ILE A 370 3.94 -6.11 -2.25
CA ILE A 370 4.96 -6.64 -3.17
C ILE A 370 6.25 -6.99 -2.41
N LEU A 371 6.72 -6.10 -1.53
CA LEU A 371 7.92 -6.32 -0.71
C LEU A 371 7.75 -7.53 0.20
N LEU A 372 6.59 -7.70 0.84
CA LEU A 372 6.33 -8.84 1.70
C LEU A 372 6.30 -10.18 0.94
N VAL A 373 5.85 -10.19 -0.32
CA VAL A 373 5.96 -11.37 -1.19
C VAL A 373 7.40 -11.61 -1.63
N PHE A 374 8.11 -10.53 -2.00
CA PHE A 374 9.51 -10.59 -2.41
C PHE A 374 10.40 -11.18 -1.33
N VAL A 375 10.31 -10.75 -0.07
CA VAL A 375 11.19 -11.27 0.99
C VAL A 375 11.00 -12.76 1.25
N VAL A 376 9.78 -13.27 1.07
CA VAL A 376 9.50 -14.71 1.19
C VAL A 376 10.09 -15.48 0.00
N ALA A 377 9.82 -15.01 -1.22
CA ALA A 377 10.34 -15.64 -2.44
C ALA A 377 11.87 -15.62 -2.51
N TYR A 378 12.49 -14.50 -2.12
CA TYR A 378 13.94 -14.32 -2.09
C TYR A 378 14.61 -15.21 -1.04
N SER A 379 14.10 -15.25 0.19
CA SER A 379 14.64 -16.11 1.25
C SER A 379 14.60 -17.59 0.86
N ARG A 380 13.53 -18.02 0.20
CA ARG A 380 13.43 -19.38 -0.34
C ARG A 380 14.44 -19.64 -1.46
N HIS A 381 14.51 -18.75 -2.45
CA HIS A 381 15.47 -18.87 -3.56
C HIS A 381 16.92 -18.97 -3.06
N ARG A 382 17.29 -18.14 -2.07
CA ARG A 382 18.62 -18.15 -1.44
C ARG A 382 18.90 -19.48 -0.74
N ALA A 383 17.93 -20.02 0.00
CA ALA A 383 18.08 -21.29 0.71
C ALA A 383 18.29 -22.49 -0.24
N GLU A 384 17.66 -22.45 -1.42
CA GLU A 384 17.81 -23.48 -2.45
C GLU A 384 19.15 -23.38 -3.19
N HIS A 385 19.63 -22.17 -3.52
CA HIS A 385 20.93 -21.99 -4.19
C HIS A 385 22.11 -22.45 -3.33
N VAL A 386 22.08 -22.21 -2.02
CA VAL A 386 23.12 -22.69 -1.09
C VAL A 386 23.21 -24.23 -1.06
N LYS A 387 22.13 -24.95 -1.41
CA LYS A 387 22.13 -26.42 -1.51
C LYS A 387 22.93 -26.92 -2.72
N GLN A 388 22.92 -26.17 -3.83
CA GLN A 388 23.59 -26.58 -5.07
C GLN A 388 25.10 -26.33 -5.04
N THR A 389 25.56 -25.40 -4.21
CA THR A 389 26.98 -24.99 -4.15
C THR A 389 27.80 -25.73 -3.07
N VAL A 390 27.17 -26.45 -2.14
CA VAL A 390 27.87 -27.24 -1.12
C VAL A 390 27.79 -28.72 -1.51
N PRO A 391 28.90 -29.37 -1.90
CA PRO A 391 28.88 -30.79 -2.23
C PRO A 391 28.42 -31.61 -1.00
N PRO A 392 27.68 -32.72 -1.20
CA PRO A 392 27.33 -33.58 -0.09
C PRO A 392 28.61 -34.06 0.58
N VAL A 393 28.73 -33.80 1.89
CA VAL A 393 29.78 -34.39 2.70
C VAL A 393 29.54 -35.90 2.64
N VAL A 394 30.36 -36.59 1.87
CA VAL A 394 30.38 -38.05 1.85
C VAL A 394 30.91 -38.46 3.22
N THR A 395 30.00 -38.81 4.13
CA THR A 395 30.35 -39.57 5.33
C THR A 395 30.69 -40.97 4.87
N THR A 396 31.99 -41.22 4.65
CA THR A 396 32.57 -42.56 4.54
C THR A 396 32.62 -43.25 5.88
#